data_AF-A0A951MPJ9-F1
#
_entry.id   AF-A0A951MPJ9-F1
#
_cell.length_a   1.000
_cell.length_b   1.000
_cell.length_c   1.000
_cell.angle_alpha   90.00
_cell.angle_beta   90.00
_cell.angle_gamma   90.00
#
_symmetry.space_group_name_H-M   'P 1'
#
loop_
_entity.id
_entity.type
_entity.pdbx_description
1 polymer ?
#
loop_
_entity_poly.entity_id
_entity_poly.type
_entity_poly.pdbx_seq_one_letter_code
_entity_poly.pdbx_strand_id
1 'polypeptide(L)' 'MQQRFVASGLGVTTMPGLALRTHRSDGVKVTELTGIRRRVYIASYGEPPDPPATAAFITALTDAAAAAATAES' A
#
# COMPACT_ATOMS: atom_id res chain seq x y z
N MET A 1 -2.89 -12.56 -9.43
CA MET A 1 -2.32 -13.40 -10.52
C MET A 1 -0.84 -13.70 -10.29
N GLN A 2 0.03 -12.70 -10.12
CA GLN A 2 1.48 -12.87 -9.85
C GLN A 2 1.81 -13.91 -8.77
N GLN A 3 1.11 -13.88 -7.62
CA GLN A 3 1.38 -14.81 -6.52
C GLN A 3 1.09 -16.29 -6.83
N ARG A 4 0.25 -16.61 -7.82
CA ARG A 4 0.00 -18.00 -8.22
C ARG A 4 1.23 -18.63 -8.88
N PHE A 5 2.00 -17.85 -9.62
CA PHE A 5 3.27 -18.31 -10.20
C PHE A 5 4.35 -18.50 -9.14
N VAL A 6 4.38 -17.61 -8.14
CA VAL A 6 5.29 -17.74 -6.99
C VAL A 6 4.92 -18.97 -6.15
N ALA A 7 3.63 -19.18 -5.87
CA ALA A 7 3.14 -20.34 -5.14
C ALA A 7 3.41 -21.67 -5.88
N SER A 8 3.43 -21.66 -7.22
CA SER A 8 3.82 -22.83 -8.03
C SER A 8 5.32 -22.99 -8.22
N GLY A 9 6.16 -22.20 -7.53
CA GLY A 9 7.62 -22.29 -7.62
C GLY A 9 8.23 -21.76 -8.92
N LEU A 10 7.47 -21.01 -9.73
CA LEU A 10 7.91 -20.51 -11.05
C LEU A 10 8.57 -19.12 -10.98
N GLY A 11 9.03 -18.69 -9.81
CA GLY A 11 9.81 -17.46 -9.66
C GLY A 11 9.60 -16.74 -8.33
N VAL A 12 10.14 -15.53 -8.26
CA VAL A 12 10.01 -14.61 -7.13
C VAL A 12 9.54 -13.24 -7.63
N THR A 13 8.92 -12.45 -6.76
CA THR A 13 8.49 -11.10 -7.11
C THR A 13 8.59 -10.17 -5.91
N THR A 14 8.73 -8.88 -6.17
CA THR A 14 8.56 -7.82 -5.18
C THR A 14 7.17 -7.23 -5.35
N MET A 15 6.43 -7.05 -4.26
CA MET A 15 5.09 -6.50 -4.31
C MET A 15 4.89 -5.48 -3.18
N PRO A 16 4.16 -4.36 -3.41
CA PRO A 16 3.88 -3.40 -2.35
C PRO A 16 3.22 -4.06 -1.14
N GLY A 17 3.59 -3.64 0.08
CA GLY A 17 3.04 -4.18 1.33
C GLY A 17 1.51 -4.15 1.37
N LEU A 18 0.88 -3.07 0.91
CA LEU A 18 -0.58 -2.96 0.85
C LEU A 18 -1.21 -4.00 -0.09
N ALA A 19 -0.64 -4.23 -1.27
CA ALA A 19 -1.12 -5.26 -2.20
C ALA A 19 -0.91 -6.67 -1.64
N LEU A 20 0.18 -6.89 -0.88
CA LEU A 20 0.44 -8.16 -0.19
C LEU A 20 -0.65 -8.47 0.84
N ARG A 21 -1.13 -7.46 1.57
CA ARG A 21 -2.20 -7.60 2.57
C ARG A 21 -3.55 -7.92 1.94
N THR A 22 -3.93 -7.21 0.88
CA THR A 22 -5.26 -7.38 0.25
C THR A 22 -5.39 -8.69 -0.53
N HIS A 23 -4.29 -9.19 -1.09
CA HIS A 23 -4.32 -10.32 -2.02
C HIS A 23 -3.37 -11.46 -1.61
N ARG A 24 -3.17 -11.69 -0.31
CA ARG A 24 -2.27 -12.74 0.18
C ARG A 24 -2.76 -14.13 -0.22
N SER A 25 -1.93 -14.85 -0.97
CA SER A 25 -2.11 -16.27 -1.28
C SER A 25 -1.47 -17.11 -0.19
N ASP A 26 -2.19 -18.14 0.24
CA ASP A 26 -1.60 -19.22 1.03
C ASP A 26 -0.50 -19.90 0.21
N GLY A 27 0.56 -20.34 0.89
CA GLY A 27 1.71 -21.01 0.26
C GLY A 27 2.82 -20.09 -0.27
N VAL A 28 2.69 -18.76 -0.16
CA VAL A 28 3.79 -17.84 -0.50
C VAL A 28 4.52 -17.38 0.75
N LYS A 29 5.84 -17.63 0.80
CA LYS A 29 6.73 -17.05 1.82
C LYS A 29 7.05 -15.61 1.46
N VAL A 30 6.88 -14.71 2.42
CA VAL A 30 7.10 -13.27 2.26
C VAL A 30 8.19 -12.82 3.23
N THR A 31 9.05 -11.92 2.79
CA THR A 31 10.06 -11.26 3.62
C THR A 31 10.11 -9.79 3.25
N GLU A 32 10.21 -8.92 4.25
CA GLU A 32 10.35 -7.48 4.03
C GLU A 32 11.72 -7.18 3.39
N LEU A 33 11.73 -6.29 2.40
CA LEU A 33 12.97 -5.72 1.90
C LEU A 33 13.33 -4.46 2.71
N THR A 34 14.27 -4.62 3.64
CA THR A 34 14.75 -3.54 4.50
C THR A 34 15.41 -2.42 3.69
N GLY A 35 15.21 -1.17 4.11
CA GLY A 35 15.80 0.01 3.45
C GLY A 35 15.06 0.48 2.20
N ILE A 36 14.02 -0.24 1.75
CA ILE A 36 13.16 0.18 0.65
C ILE A 36 11.84 0.70 1.23
N ARG A 37 11.48 1.93 0.87
CA ARG A 37 10.24 2.59 1.28
C ARG A 37 9.55 3.20 0.07
N ARG A 38 8.26 2.91 -0.10
CA ARG A 38 7.41 3.55 -1.10
C ARG A 38 6.82 4.81 -0.49
N ARG A 39 6.90 5.94 -1.19
CA ARG A 39 6.14 7.15 -0.86
C ARG A 39 4.94 7.26 -1.78
N VAL A 40 3.76 7.47 -1.20
CA VAL A 40 2.51 7.71 -1.93
C VAL A 40 2.10 9.15 -1.61
N TYR A 41 1.83 9.92 -2.65
CA TYR A 41 1.46 11.32 -2.51
C TYR A 41 0.01 11.52 -2.97
N ILE A 42 -0.68 12.42 -2.29
CA ILE A 42 -1.95 12.98 -2.74
C ILE A 42 -1.61 14.34 -3.34
N ALA A 43 -2.14 14.62 -4.53
CA ALA A 43 -2.02 15.91 -5.18
C ALA A 43 -3.42 16.44 -5.46
N SER A 44 -3.72 17.65 -4.98
CA SER A 44 -4.90 18.41 -5.37
C SER A 44 -4.53 19.49 -6.39
N TYR A 45 -5.53 19.98 -7.11
CA TYR A 45 -5.37 21.06 -8.09
C TYR A 45 -6.10 22.31 -7.58
N GLY A 46 -5.44 23.46 -7.69
CA GLY A 46 -5.90 24.75 -7.18
C GLY A 46 -5.03 25.26 -6.05
N GLU A 47 -5.23 26.52 -5.67
CA GLU A 47 -4.60 27.10 -4.49
C GLU A 47 -5.47 26.80 -3.26
N PRO A 48 -4.89 26.41 -2.11
CA PRO A 48 -5.60 26.28 -0.86
C PRO A 48 -6.40 27.56 -0.49
N PRO A 49 -7.50 27.42 0.30
CA PRO A 49 -7.96 26.18 0.93
C PRO A 49 -8.67 25.23 -0.05
N ASP A 50 -8.45 23.93 0.15
CA ASP A 50 -9.15 22.88 -0.62
C ASP A 50 -10.68 22.97 -0.39
N PRO A 51 -11.50 22.66 -1.42
CA PRO A 51 -12.94 22.53 -1.24
C PRO A 51 -13.30 21.52 -0.14
N PRO A 52 -14.44 21.67 0.58
CA PRO A 52 -14.75 20.83 1.75
C PRO A 52 -14.70 19.31 1.48
N ALA A 53 -15.15 18.87 0.31
CA ALA A 53 -15.10 17.46 -0.07
C ALA A 53 -13.66 16.95 -0.29
N THR A 54 -12.80 17.77 -0.91
CA THR A 54 -11.39 17.45 -1.12
C THR A 54 -10.65 17.35 0.22
N ALA A 55 -10.86 18.31 1.12
CA ALA A 55 -10.28 18.30 2.46
C ALA A 55 -10.72 17.05 3.26
N ALA A 56 -12.01 16.72 3.24
CA ALA A 56 -12.53 15.53 3.92
C ALA A 56 -11.91 14.23 3.35
N PHE A 57 -11.72 14.15 2.04
CA PHE A 57 -11.09 12.99 1.39
C PHE A 57 -9.61 12.86 1.75
N ILE A 58 -8.86 13.96 1.76
CA ILE A 58 -7.45 13.99 2.17
C ILE A 58 -7.32 13.50 3.62
N THR A 59 -8.17 13.96 4.53
CA THR A 59 -8.19 13.50 5.92
C THR A 59 -8.46 11.99 6.00
N ALA A 60 -9.51 11.50 5.34
CA ALA A 60 -9.86 10.07 5.37
C ALA A 60 -8.74 9.17 4.84
N LEU A 61 -8.05 9.59 3.76
CA LEU A 61 -6.89 8.85 3.25
C LEU A 61 -5.71 8.87 4.21
N THR A 62 -5.46 10.00 4.87
CA THR A 62 -4.36 10.15 5.83
C THR A 62 -4.58 9.26 7.05
N ASP A 63 -5.79 9.22 7.58
CA ASP A 63 -6.16 8.37 8.71
C ASP A 63 -6.04 6.88 8.36
N ALA A 64 -6.53 6.49 7.17
CA ALA A 64 -6.40 5.12 6.69
C ALA A 64 -4.93 4.70 6.48
N ALA A 65 -4.09 5.61 6.00
CA ALA A 65 -2.66 5.37 5.83
C ALA A 65 -1.94 5.22 7.19
N ALA A 66 -2.27 6.06 8.17
CA ALA A 66 -1.73 5.94 9.53
C ALA A 66 -2.12 4.61 10.19
N ALA A 67 -3.40 4.20 10.06
CA ALA A 67 -3.87 2.92 10.56
C ALA A 67 -3.15 1.72 9.89
N ALA A 68 -2.86 1.83 8.59
CA ALA A 68 -2.09 0.81 7.88
C ALA A 68 -0.64 0.71 8.37
N ALA A 69 0.02 1.83 8.65
CA ALA A 69 1.40 1.86 9.14
C ALA A 69 1.55 1.29 10.57
N THR A 70 0.58 1.55 11.46
CA THR A 70 0.59 0.98 12.81
C THR A 70 0.46 -0.55 12.79
N ALA A 71 -0.30 -1.10 11.84
CA ALA A 71 -0.42 -2.55 11.66
C ALA A 71 0.86 -3.21 11.08
N GLU A 72 1.83 -2.42 10.63
CA GLU A 72 3.11 -2.88 10.10
C GLU A 72 4.23 -2.93 11.18
N SER A 73 3.97 -2.39 12.38
CA SER A 73 4.90 -2.39 13.54
C SER A 73 4.59 -3.50 14.53
#